data_AF-D8UBW4-F1
#
_entry.id   AF-D8UBW4-F1
#
_cell.length_a   1.000
_cell.length_b   1.000
_cell.length_c   1.000
_cell.angle_alpha   90.00
_cell.angle_beta   90.00
_cell.angle_gamma   90.00
#
_symmetry.space_group_name_H-M   'P 1'
#
loop_
_entity.id
_entity.type
_entity.pdbx_description
1 polymer ?
#
loop_
_entity_poly.entity_id
_entity_poly.type
_entity_poly.pdbx_seq_one_letter_code
_entity_poly.pdbx_strand_id
1 'polypeptide(L)'
;MTSRFPPPTSQKLDVAFLTFLIKFLSKPIVLFDNLVLHPAGRERPLYLLIYSVLSRLALLNFGQRSLVISEGPDDPWVHLNQEAPEDEQQQESRNVEHGRSEFVVLRVPPQVRLPEGYNLVEALQRGGKAVMLVKVKSEVTFKNDIWQPLATALELAIQNETDPVTLLLTDASSWYFATVQLVQKIDNKRPPLPKGNSQAHGYHFQACGHEFCLFDWVEFKCKLLYIPWRSTSSDVPEMFAHMYNVLYPGEDITQVADRAKLGRETLRALAVKWAKPVITDMVTSQNVKDLITKEQVQQASEDGADVQPGMEAGGHREEDLASIREVWLMIVAGFIFTYRNSWRMMWAVSFCVVITVVILPGVIALLPTRRAAYLDGALDRVADYVSHRSRSRRRLAVAALAAV
;
A
#
# COMPACT_ATOMS: atom_id res chain seq x y z
N MET A 1 26.66 24.55 -7.77
CA MET A 1 27.35 24.32 -6.49
C MET A 1 27.21 22.85 -6.15
N THR A 2 28.18 22.03 -6.56
CA THR A 2 28.26 20.62 -6.16
C THR A 2 28.95 20.56 -4.80
N SER A 3 28.15 20.56 -3.75
CA SER A 3 28.66 20.40 -2.38
C SER A 3 29.30 19.01 -2.26
N ARG A 4 30.63 18.95 -2.19
CA ARG A 4 31.39 17.73 -1.88
C ARG A 4 31.53 17.65 -0.36
N PHE A 5 30.47 17.29 0.34
CA PHE A 5 30.63 16.72 1.67
C PHE A 5 31.09 15.27 1.48
N PRO A 6 32.21 14.83 2.09
CA PRO A 6 32.47 13.41 2.21
C PRO A 6 31.33 12.83 3.05
N PRO A 7 30.57 11.83 2.54
CA PRO A 7 29.53 11.21 3.33
C PRO A 7 30.16 10.68 4.63
N PRO A 8 29.46 10.76 5.77
CA PRO A 8 29.90 10.12 7.00
C PRO A 8 30.29 8.70 6.64
N THR A 9 31.52 8.30 7.03
CA THR A 9 32.18 7.04 6.65
C THR A 9 31.14 5.94 6.53
N SER A 10 30.82 5.54 5.29
CA SER A 10 29.73 4.59 5.06
C SER A 10 30.12 3.32 5.79
N GLN A 11 29.52 3.09 6.97
CA GLN A 11 29.49 1.76 7.54
C GLN A 11 28.98 0.90 6.41
N LYS A 12 29.82 -0.02 5.96
CA LYS A 12 29.54 -0.88 4.81
C LYS A 12 28.29 -1.65 5.20
N LEU A 13 27.14 -1.16 4.74
CA LEU A 13 25.84 -1.68 5.12
C LEU A 13 25.84 -3.17 4.79
N ASP A 14 25.44 -3.98 5.76
CA ASP A 14 25.44 -5.42 5.57
C ASP A 14 24.58 -5.76 4.34
N VAL A 15 25.18 -6.50 3.40
CA VAL A 15 24.53 -6.93 2.15
C VAL A 15 23.24 -7.69 2.47
N ALA A 16 23.22 -8.44 3.59
CA ALA A 16 22.03 -9.15 4.04
C ALA A 16 20.88 -8.19 4.41
N PHE A 17 21.19 -7.08 5.09
CA PHE A 17 20.21 -6.07 5.45
C PHE A 17 19.66 -5.33 4.23
N LEU A 18 20.53 -4.88 3.32
CA LEU A 18 20.11 -4.22 2.08
C LEU A 18 19.21 -5.14 1.24
N THR A 19 19.58 -6.41 1.14
CA THR A 19 18.77 -7.43 0.44
C THR A 19 17.40 -7.61 1.11
N PHE A 20 17.36 -7.62 2.45
CA PHE A 20 16.12 -7.69 3.20
C PHE A 20 15.20 -6.50 2.92
N LEU A 21 15.72 -5.26 2.99
CA LEU A 21 14.93 -4.06 2.72
C LEU A 21 14.35 -4.08 1.31
N ILE A 22 15.16 -4.37 0.30
CA ILE A 22 14.70 -4.48 -1.09
C ILE A 22 13.57 -5.50 -1.18
N LYS A 23 13.75 -6.70 -0.61
CA LYS A 23 12.73 -7.76 -0.68
C LYS A 23 11.46 -7.42 0.11
N PHE A 24 11.59 -6.69 1.21
CA PHE A 24 10.49 -6.32 2.08
C PHE A 24 9.64 -5.19 1.44
N LEU A 25 10.31 -4.24 0.80
CA LEU A 25 9.70 -3.08 0.15
C LEU A 25 9.40 -3.30 -1.34
N SER A 26 9.91 -4.35 -1.98
CA SER A 26 9.59 -4.66 -3.39
C SER A 26 8.15 -5.13 -3.58
N LYS A 27 7.56 -5.82 -2.60
CA LYS A 27 6.17 -6.29 -2.69
C LYS A 27 5.15 -5.17 -3.02
N PRO A 28 5.10 -4.04 -2.30
CA PRO A 28 4.17 -2.96 -2.65
C PRO A 28 4.54 -2.32 -3.99
N ILE A 29 5.83 -2.19 -4.30
CA ILE A 29 6.31 -1.61 -5.57
C ILE A 29 5.81 -2.46 -6.76
N VAL A 30 6.02 -3.78 -6.71
CA VAL A 30 5.56 -4.72 -7.74
C VAL A 30 4.05 -4.74 -7.85
N LEU A 31 3.34 -4.73 -6.72
CA LEU A 31 1.88 -4.72 -6.72
C LEU A 31 1.33 -3.43 -7.34
N PHE A 32 1.98 -2.31 -7.08
CA PHE A 32 1.62 -1.01 -7.60
C PHE A 32 1.90 -0.88 -9.11
N ASP A 33 3.07 -1.31 -9.57
CA ASP A 33 3.46 -1.32 -10.99
C ASP A 33 2.50 -2.16 -11.84
N ASN A 34 2.03 -3.29 -11.31
CA ASN A 34 1.08 -4.15 -12.01
C ASN A 34 -0.36 -3.60 -12.04
N LEU A 35 -0.75 -2.74 -11.08
CA LEU A 35 -2.15 -2.30 -10.92
C LEU A 35 -2.42 -0.90 -11.48
N VAL A 36 -1.41 -0.03 -11.50
CA VAL A 36 -1.56 1.36 -11.97
C VAL A 36 -0.98 1.47 -13.37
N LEU A 37 -1.86 1.62 -14.37
CA LEU A 37 -1.42 1.98 -15.71
C LEU A 37 -0.88 3.42 -15.70
N HIS A 38 0.40 3.59 -16.03
CA HIS A 38 1.10 4.88 -16.16
C HIS A 38 1.21 5.69 -14.86
N PRO A 39 1.91 5.18 -13.83
CA PRO A 39 2.06 5.87 -12.56
C PRO A 39 2.95 7.12 -12.64
N ALA A 40 3.91 7.14 -13.57
CA ALA A 40 4.98 8.14 -13.64
C ALA A 40 4.55 9.57 -14.01
N GLY A 41 3.26 9.80 -14.28
CA GLY A 41 2.74 11.13 -14.62
C GLY A 41 1.62 11.63 -13.70
N ARG A 42 1.37 10.94 -12.59
CA ARG A 42 0.25 11.27 -11.70
C ARG A 42 0.69 11.29 -10.24
N GLU A 43 0.42 12.39 -9.54
CA GLU A 43 0.81 12.57 -8.13
C GLU A 43 0.10 11.58 -7.20
N ARG A 44 -1.21 11.39 -7.36
CA ARG A 44 -2.02 10.54 -6.45
C ARG A 44 -1.55 9.08 -6.40
N PRO A 45 -1.25 8.41 -7.53
CA PRO A 45 -0.63 7.10 -7.48
C PRO A 45 0.73 7.12 -6.78
N LEU A 46 1.62 8.07 -7.11
CA LEU A 46 2.93 8.17 -6.47
C LEU A 46 2.80 8.35 -4.96
N TYR A 47 1.88 9.21 -4.52
CA TYR A 47 1.55 9.40 -3.12
C TYR A 47 1.21 8.06 -2.43
N LEU A 48 0.31 7.25 -3.02
CA LEU A 48 -0.07 5.95 -2.46
C LEU A 48 1.11 4.97 -2.40
N LEU A 49 2.01 5.02 -3.40
CA LEU A 49 3.23 4.21 -3.40
C LEU A 49 4.15 4.60 -2.23
N ILE A 50 4.46 5.89 -2.09
CA ILE A 50 5.35 6.38 -1.03
C ILE A 50 4.72 6.13 0.35
N TYR A 51 3.42 6.39 0.49
CA TYR A 51 2.66 6.06 1.70
C TYR A 51 2.77 4.57 2.04
N SER A 52 2.61 3.67 1.06
CA SER A 52 2.73 2.23 1.29
C SER A 52 4.15 1.81 1.68
N VAL A 53 5.19 2.45 1.13
CA VAL A 53 6.59 2.17 1.47
C VAL A 53 6.85 2.60 2.92
N LEU A 54 6.48 3.84 3.28
CA LEU A 54 6.65 4.37 4.63
C LEU A 54 5.81 3.62 5.66
N SER A 55 4.57 3.24 5.34
CA SER A 55 3.73 2.38 6.20
C SER A 55 4.43 1.05 6.50
N ARG A 56 5.13 0.47 5.53
CA ARG A 56 5.90 -0.76 5.77
C ARG A 56 7.13 -0.54 6.61
N LEU A 57 7.85 0.56 6.40
CA LEU A 57 8.98 0.92 7.27
C LEU A 57 8.53 1.21 8.70
N ALA A 58 7.34 1.80 8.88
CA ALA A 58 6.71 2.00 10.18
C ALA A 58 6.47 0.68 10.92
N LEU A 59 6.10 -0.38 10.20
CA LEU A 59 5.92 -1.72 10.77
C LEU A 59 7.24 -2.37 11.25
N LEU A 60 8.42 -1.85 10.90
CA LEU A 60 9.68 -2.43 11.36
C LEU A 60 9.99 -2.08 12.83
N ASN A 61 9.35 -1.06 13.40
CA ASN A 61 9.53 -0.70 14.80
C ASN A 61 8.49 -1.39 15.70
N PHE A 62 8.75 -2.66 15.98
CA PHE A 62 8.06 -3.38 17.06
C PHE A 62 8.80 -3.09 18.37
N GLY A 63 8.36 -2.09 19.14
CA GLY A 63 8.61 -2.10 20.59
C GLY A 63 8.72 -0.78 21.32
N GLN A 64 9.05 0.34 20.67
CA GLN A 64 9.34 1.57 21.43
C GLN A 64 8.56 2.81 21.01
N ARG A 65 8.21 2.96 19.73
CA ARG A 65 7.60 4.18 19.21
C ARG A 65 6.61 3.84 18.10
N SER A 66 5.39 4.34 18.20
CA SER A 66 4.41 4.19 17.12
C SER A 66 4.68 5.29 16.10
N LEU A 67 4.98 4.91 14.87
CA LEU A 67 4.95 5.83 13.75
C LEU A 67 3.54 5.89 13.19
N VAL A 68 3.03 7.09 13.01
CA VAL A 68 1.69 7.29 12.46
C VAL A 68 1.79 8.32 11.34
N ILE A 69 1.13 8.05 10.22
CA ILE A 69 1.17 8.90 9.04
C ILE A 69 -0.12 9.72 9.03
N SER A 70 0.02 11.03 9.21
CA SER A 70 -1.08 11.99 9.10
C SER A 70 -1.09 12.61 7.71
N GLU A 71 -2.27 12.95 7.21
CA GLU A 71 -2.36 13.92 6.11
C GLU A 71 -1.68 15.23 6.52
N GLY A 72 -1.06 15.91 5.55
CA GLY A 72 -0.41 17.19 5.76
C GLY A 72 -1.39 18.28 6.21
N PRO A 73 -0.88 19.42 6.72
CA PRO A 73 -1.74 20.54 7.09
C PRO A 73 -2.58 20.98 5.88
N ASP A 74 -3.88 21.16 6.12
CA ASP A 74 -4.81 21.65 5.12
C ASP A 74 -4.32 23.01 4.61
N ASP A 75 -4.14 23.15 3.29
CA ASP A 75 -3.78 24.43 2.70
C ASP A 75 -4.98 25.40 2.88
N PRO A 76 -4.88 26.42 3.75
CA PRO A 76 -6.00 27.28 4.09
C PRO A 76 -6.51 28.06 2.86
N TRP A 77 -5.72 28.14 1.78
CA TRP A 77 -6.07 28.86 0.56
C TRP A 77 -7.03 28.09 -0.37
N VAL A 78 -7.19 26.77 -0.21
CA VAL A 78 -8.08 25.97 -1.06
C VAL A 78 -9.56 26.25 -0.77
N HIS A 79 -9.90 26.72 0.43
CA HIS A 79 -11.28 26.99 0.83
C HIS A 79 -11.77 28.43 0.54
N LEU A 80 -10.88 29.35 0.18
CA LEU A 80 -11.22 30.78 0.05
C LEU A 80 -11.74 31.21 -1.33
N ASN A 81 -11.74 30.33 -2.34
CA ASN A 81 -12.15 30.67 -3.71
C ASN A 81 -13.45 29.98 -4.17
N GLN A 82 -14.26 29.46 -3.25
CA GLN A 82 -15.45 28.67 -3.60
C GLN A 82 -16.80 29.40 -3.38
N GLU A 83 -16.80 30.73 -3.38
CA GLU A 83 -17.99 31.57 -3.35
C GLU A 83 -18.00 32.60 -4.49
N ALA A 84 -18.08 32.12 -5.73
CA ALA A 84 -18.57 32.92 -6.86
C ALA A 84 -19.58 32.07 -7.65
N PRO A 85 -20.79 32.57 -7.93
CA PRO A 85 -21.77 31.84 -8.73
C PRO A 85 -21.41 32.01 -10.21
N GLU A 86 -20.63 31.08 -10.77
CA GLU A 86 -20.32 31.06 -12.20
C GLU A 86 -20.80 29.75 -12.85
N ASP A 87 -21.68 29.93 -13.83
CA ASP A 87 -22.24 29.03 -14.84
C ASP A 87 -21.81 27.54 -14.86
N GLU A 88 -22.79 26.67 -14.61
CA GLU A 88 -22.71 25.21 -14.40
C GLU A 88 -22.17 24.35 -15.59
N GLN A 89 -21.73 24.92 -16.72
CA GLN A 89 -21.43 24.12 -17.93
C GLN A 89 -19.97 24.05 -18.39
N GLN A 90 -19.02 24.70 -17.70
CA GLN A 90 -17.58 24.57 -18.04
C GLN A 90 -16.69 24.00 -16.91
N GLN A 91 -17.27 23.62 -15.78
CA GLN A 91 -16.51 23.25 -14.58
C GLN A 91 -16.15 21.76 -14.45
N GLU A 92 -16.66 20.88 -15.32
CA GLU A 92 -16.38 19.43 -15.28
C GLU A 92 -14.97 19.04 -15.79
N SER A 93 -14.23 19.93 -16.45
CA SER A 93 -12.87 19.63 -16.96
C SER A 93 -11.73 20.28 -16.19
N ARG A 94 -12.01 21.18 -15.24
CA ARG A 94 -10.99 21.87 -14.42
C ARG A 94 -10.92 21.41 -12.97
N ASN A 95 -11.91 20.66 -12.48
CA ASN A 95 -11.85 20.00 -11.19
C ASN A 95 -11.06 18.69 -11.29
N VAL A 96 -9.82 18.75 -11.78
CA VAL A 96 -8.84 17.72 -11.42
C VAL A 96 -8.59 17.94 -9.94
N GLU A 97 -9.26 17.15 -9.09
CA GLU A 97 -8.98 17.05 -7.66
C GLU A 97 -7.46 16.96 -7.49
N HIS A 98 -6.82 18.07 -7.12
CA HIS A 98 -5.43 18.09 -6.69
C HIS A 98 -5.43 17.43 -5.32
N GLY A 99 -5.51 16.09 -5.32
CA GLY A 99 -5.43 15.28 -4.13
C GLY A 99 -4.16 15.65 -3.38
N ARG A 100 -4.29 15.86 -2.07
CA ARG A 100 -3.20 16.26 -1.16
C ARG A 100 -1.98 15.39 -1.45
N SER A 101 -0.91 16.03 -1.91
CA SER A 101 0.35 15.37 -2.25
C SER A 101 1.37 15.42 -1.10
N GLU A 102 0.88 15.78 0.10
CA GLU A 102 1.66 15.98 1.31
C GLU A 102 1.15 15.13 2.46
N PHE A 103 2.09 14.55 3.20
CA PHE A 103 1.79 13.87 4.45
C PHE A 103 2.95 13.97 5.43
N VAL A 104 2.63 13.84 6.72
CA VAL A 104 3.59 13.98 7.82
C VAL A 104 3.68 12.66 8.57
N VAL A 105 4.89 12.15 8.73
CA VAL A 105 5.19 11.00 9.58
C VAL A 105 5.48 11.49 10.99
N LEU A 106 4.63 11.07 11.92
CA LEU A 106 4.71 11.43 13.33
C LEU A 106 5.28 10.27 14.14
N ARG A 107 6.10 10.59 15.13
CA ARG A 107 6.51 9.69 16.20
C ARG A 107 5.67 9.98 17.42
N VAL A 108 4.88 8.99 17.81
CA VAL A 108 3.94 9.10 18.93
C VAL A 108 4.46 8.24 20.10
N PRO A 109 4.50 8.79 21.33
CA PRO A 109 4.84 8.01 22.50
C PRO A 109 3.89 6.81 22.66
N PRO A 110 4.38 5.62 23.07
CA PRO A 110 3.56 4.40 23.13
C PRO A 110 2.37 4.48 24.09
N GLN A 111 2.39 5.43 25.02
CA GLN A 111 1.32 5.67 25.99
C GLN A 111 0.13 6.42 25.39
N VAL A 112 0.34 7.11 24.27
CA VAL A 112 -0.67 7.96 23.63
C VAL A 112 -1.43 7.14 22.59
N ARG A 113 -2.72 6.92 22.83
CA ARG A 113 -3.63 6.36 21.82
C ARG A 113 -4.23 7.50 21.02
N LEU A 114 -3.99 7.50 19.71
CA LEU A 114 -4.68 8.40 18.79
C LEU A 114 -6.02 7.76 18.36
N PRO A 115 -7.11 8.53 18.32
CA PRO A 115 -8.39 8.07 17.78
C PRO A 115 -8.28 7.80 16.27
N GLU A 116 -9.16 6.95 15.72
CA GLU A 116 -9.27 6.78 14.27
C GLU A 116 -9.70 8.12 13.64
N GLY A 117 -8.96 8.61 12.64
CA GLY A 117 -9.25 9.89 11.99
C GLY A 117 -8.71 11.14 12.72
N TYR A 118 -7.69 10.99 13.57
CA TYR A 118 -7.03 12.12 14.22
C TYR A 118 -6.46 13.12 13.19
N ASN A 119 -6.47 14.41 13.54
CA ASN A 119 -5.81 15.44 12.73
C ASN A 119 -4.36 15.67 13.19
N LEU A 120 -3.53 16.23 12.30
CA LEU A 120 -2.11 16.48 12.56
C LEU A 120 -1.87 17.30 13.84
N VAL A 121 -2.67 18.36 14.04
CA VAL A 121 -2.55 19.28 15.16
C VAL A 121 -2.82 18.58 16.49
N GLU A 122 -3.86 17.76 16.57
CA GLU A 122 -4.22 16.99 17.76
C GLU A 122 -3.13 15.98 18.10
N ALA A 123 -2.55 15.31 17.09
CA ALA A 123 -1.46 14.38 17.33
C ALA A 123 -0.20 15.07 17.89
N LEU A 124 0.13 16.26 17.39
CA LEU A 124 1.23 17.06 17.91
C LEU A 124 0.95 17.56 19.33
N GLN A 125 -0.27 18.05 19.60
CA GLN A 125 -0.70 18.48 20.95
C GLN A 125 -0.66 17.36 21.98
N ARG A 126 -0.91 16.11 21.56
CA ARG A 126 -0.82 14.92 22.43
C ARG A 126 0.62 14.41 22.62
N GLY A 127 1.62 15.19 22.25
CA GLY A 127 3.04 14.86 22.40
C GLY A 127 3.62 14.02 21.26
N GLY A 128 2.90 13.91 20.14
CA GLY A 128 3.49 13.44 18.89
C GLY A 128 4.52 14.41 18.37
N LYS A 129 5.55 13.91 17.69
CA LYS A 129 6.63 14.71 17.10
C LYS A 129 6.74 14.43 15.62
N ALA A 130 6.80 15.47 14.79
CA ALA A 130 6.99 15.30 13.37
C ALA A 130 8.41 14.81 13.07
N VAL A 131 8.56 13.68 12.37
CA VAL A 131 9.89 13.17 12.02
C VAL A 131 10.19 13.42 10.56
N MET A 132 9.18 13.26 9.70
CA MET A 132 9.35 13.45 8.27
C MET A 132 8.14 14.14 7.64
N LEU A 133 8.37 15.20 6.88
CA LEU A 133 7.39 15.78 5.96
C LEU A 133 7.67 15.24 4.56
N VAL A 134 6.66 14.66 3.92
CA VAL A 134 6.79 14.05 2.60
C VAL A 134 5.96 14.81 1.60
N LYS A 135 6.62 15.41 0.60
CA LYS A 135 5.99 16.00 -0.58
C LYS A 135 6.26 15.12 -1.79
N VAL A 136 5.18 14.66 -2.41
CA VAL A 136 5.25 13.90 -3.67
C VAL A 136 4.83 14.81 -4.82
N LYS A 137 5.57 14.81 -5.92
CA LYS A 137 5.16 15.48 -7.17
C LYS A 137 5.30 14.53 -8.35
N SER A 138 4.65 14.83 -9.47
CA SER A 138 4.82 14.04 -10.70
C SER A 138 6.20 14.26 -11.34
N GLU A 139 6.73 15.46 -11.19
CA GLU A 139 8.07 15.84 -11.63
C GLU A 139 8.63 16.81 -10.59
N VAL A 140 9.80 16.51 -10.03
CA VAL A 140 10.43 17.37 -9.03
C VAL A 140 11.56 18.17 -9.66
N THR A 141 11.44 19.49 -9.55
CA THR A 141 12.50 20.47 -9.77
C THR A 141 12.89 21.10 -8.43
N PHE A 142 13.95 20.59 -7.81
CA PHE A 142 14.36 21.00 -6.47
C PHE A 142 14.32 22.53 -6.23
N LYS A 143 14.87 23.32 -7.16
CA LYS A 143 14.95 24.79 -7.04
C LYS A 143 13.60 25.49 -6.93
N ASN A 144 12.57 24.93 -7.56
CA ASN A 144 11.24 25.54 -7.62
C ASN A 144 10.33 24.95 -6.54
N ASP A 145 10.48 23.65 -6.27
CA ASP A 145 9.51 22.88 -5.50
C ASP A 145 9.83 22.77 -4.01
N ILE A 146 11.03 23.17 -3.58
CA ILE A 146 11.46 23.01 -2.19
C ILE A 146 10.84 24.03 -1.23
N TRP A 147 10.52 25.24 -1.70
CA TRP A 147 10.26 26.37 -0.81
C TRP A 147 9.01 26.19 0.06
N GLN A 148 7.92 25.68 -0.52
CA GLN A 148 6.68 25.44 0.23
C GLN A 148 6.86 24.30 1.26
N PRO A 149 7.33 23.10 0.88
CA PRO A 149 7.58 22.04 1.86
C PRO A 149 8.63 22.43 2.92
N LEU A 150 9.63 23.24 2.58
CA LEU A 150 10.60 23.74 3.55
C LEU A 150 9.95 24.68 4.56
N ALA A 151 9.05 25.57 4.14
CA ALA A 151 8.30 26.43 5.05
C ALA A 151 7.48 25.59 6.04
N THR A 152 6.76 24.58 5.55
CA THR A 152 6.00 23.65 6.40
C THR A 152 6.91 22.86 7.34
N ALA A 153 8.07 22.40 6.88
CA ALA A 153 9.03 21.70 7.73
C ALA A 153 9.57 22.60 8.85
N LEU A 154 9.76 23.90 8.61
CA LEU A 154 10.17 24.87 9.63
C LEU A 154 9.07 25.11 10.67
N GLU A 155 7.82 25.20 10.25
CA GLU A 155 6.68 25.28 11.17
C GLU A 155 6.58 24.04 12.06
N LEU A 156 6.76 22.85 11.49
CA LEU A 156 6.82 21.60 12.24
C LEU A 156 8.03 21.55 13.18
N ALA A 157 9.19 22.07 12.76
CA ALA A 157 10.38 22.13 13.60
C ALA A 157 10.20 23.07 14.80
N ILE A 158 9.46 24.18 14.64
CA ILE A 158 9.08 25.04 15.77
C ILE A 158 8.22 24.27 16.77
N GLN A 159 7.24 23.48 16.28
CA GLN A 159 6.36 22.68 17.14
C GLN A 159 7.08 21.51 17.83
N ASN A 160 8.13 20.99 17.21
CA ASN A 160 8.98 19.93 17.75
C ASN A 160 10.01 20.39 18.79
N GLU A 161 10.17 21.71 18.96
CA GLU A 161 11.19 22.34 19.80
C GLU A 161 12.63 21.96 19.40
N THR A 162 13.19 20.88 19.94
CA THR A 162 14.58 20.49 19.68
C THR A 162 14.72 19.35 18.69
N ASP A 163 13.63 18.63 18.38
CA ASP A 163 13.72 17.44 17.53
C ASP A 163 13.74 17.81 16.03
N PRO A 164 14.69 17.25 15.26
CA PRO A 164 14.80 17.55 13.84
C PRO A 164 13.60 17.02 13.05
N VAL A 165 13.22 17.76 12.01
CA VAL A 165 12.21 17.38 11.01
C VAL A 165 12.92 17.21 9.67
N THR A 166 12.78 16.04 9.05
CA THR A 166 13.34 15.79 7.72
C THR A 166 12.27 16.01 6.66
N LEU A 167 12.56 16.87 5.70
CA LEU A 167 11.80 17.02 4.47
C LEU A 167 12.25 15.98 3.45
N LEU A 168 11.29 15.24 2.89
CA LEU A 168 11.44 14.37 1.73
C LEU A 168 10.62 14.94 0.57
N LEU A 169 11.29 15.37 -0.49
CA LEU A 169 10.68 15.79 -1.74
C LEU A 169 11.02 14.78 -2.84
N THR A 170 10.01 14.19 -3.49
CA THR A 170 10.24 13.14 -4.47
C THR A 170 9.20 13.01 -5.58
N ASP A 171 9.63 12.58 -6.77
CA ASP A 171 8.80 12.08 -7.87
C ASP A 171 8.98 10.57 -8.10
N ALA A 172 9.46 9.86 -7.06
CA ALA A 172 9.90 8.47 -7.10
C ALA A 172 11.05 8.16 -8.09
N SER A 173 11.67 9.19 -8.69
CA SER A 173 12.86 9.10 -9.54
C SER A 173 14.04 9.88 -8.95
N SER A 174 13.75 11.04 -8.39
CA SER A 174 14.65 11.92 -7.67
C SER A 174 14.14 12.02 -6.23
N TRP A 175 15.06 11.90 -5.28
CA TRP A 175 14.75 11.90 -3.86
C TRP A 175 15.63 12.90 -3.16
N TYR A 176 15.02 13.96 -2.64
CA TYR A 176 15.70 15.04 -1.94
C TYR A 176 15.35 14.99 -0.47
N PHE A 177 16.37 14.82 0.36
CA PHE A 177 16.29 14.86 1.81
C PHE A 177 16.92 16.15 2.30
N ALA A 178 16.26 16.81 3.25
CA ALA A 178 16.78 17.99 3.92
C ALA A 178 16.28 17.99 5.37
N THR A 179 17.19 18.05 6.35
CA THR A 179 16.80 18.04 7.76
C THR A 179 16.92 19.43 8.36
N VAL A 180 15.84 19.89 8.99
CA VAL A 180 15.78 21.17 9.70
C VAL A 180 15.59 20.93 11.19
N GLN A 181 16.30 21.68 12.01
CA GLN A 181 16.18 21.65 13.46
C GLN A 181 16.13 23.07 14.00
N LEU A 182 15.20 23.33 14.91
CA LEU A 182 15.17 24.59 15.65
C LEU A 182 16.31 24.58 16.68
N VAL A 183 17.14 25.62 16.64
CA VAL A 183 18.28 25.80 17.55
C VAL A 183 17.82 26.59 18.77
N GLN A 184 17.23 27.76 18.54
CA GLN A 184 16.76 28.65 19.61
C GLN A 184 15.77 29.69 19.10
N LYS A 185 14.98 30.23 20.03
CA LYS A 185 14.14 31.40 19.80
C LYS A 185 15.00 32.66 19.94
N ILE A 186 14.88 33.58 18.98
CA ILE A 186 15.65 34.82 19.01
C ILE A 186 14.96 35.80 19.96
N ASP A 187 15.48 35.94 21.17
CA ASP A 187 15.07 37.04 22.03
C ASP A 187 15.61 38.35 21.44
N ASN A 188 14.73 39.35 21.29
CA ASN A 188 15.03 40.66 20.69
C ASN A 188 16.12 41.47 21.44
N LYS A 189 16.82 40.87 22.42
CA LYS A 189 17.87 41.47 23.25
C LYS A 189 19.27 40.92 22.92
N ARG A 190 19.83 41.34 21.76
CA ARG A 190 21.29 41.43 21.41
C ARG A 190 22.11 40.11 21.30
N PRO A 191 23.40 40.13 20.85
CA PRO A 191 24.06 40.62 19.63
C PRO A 191 24.82 39.44 18.91
N PRO A 192 25.88 39.71 18.09
CA PRO A 192 25.97 39.33 16.67
C PRO A 192 26.11 37.82 16.38
N LEU A 193 25.76 37.47 15.13
CA LEU A 193 25.94 36.15 14.52
C LEU A 193 27.33 35.54 14.86
N PRO A 194 27.39 34.25 15.25
CA PRO A 194 28.67 33.56 15.27
C PRO A 194 29.29 33.58 13.87
N LYS A 195 30.33 34.39 13.70
CA LYS A 195 31.28 34.31 12.58
C LYS A 195 32.12 33.06 12.80
N GLY A 196 31.58 31.90 12.46
CA GLY A 196 32.28 30.64 12.62
C GLY A 196 31.83 29.66 11.57
N ASN A 197 32.63 29.53 10.52
CA ASN A 197 32.48 28.55 9.44
C ASN A 197 32.75 27.11 9.95
N SER A 198 32.16 26.70 11.07
CA SER A 198 32.21 25.31 11.50
C SER A 198 31.24 24.51 10.63
N GLN A 199 31.69 24.20 9.42
CA GLN A 199 31.02 23.35 8.42
C GLN A 199 30.63 21.95 8.96
N ALA A 200 31.07 21.60 10.18
CA ALA A 200 30.77 20.33 10.82
C ALA A 200 29.32 20.20 11.34
N HIS A 201 28.56 21.31 11.46
CA HIS A 201 27.26 21.29 12.16
C HIS A 201 26.04 21.77 11.34
N GLY A 202 26.19 22.02 10.04
CA GLY A 202 25.08 22.44 9.17
C GLY A 202 25.03 23.95 8.89
N TYR A 203 24.05 24.38 8.09
CA TYR A 203 23.82 25.77 7.72
C TYR A 203 22.84 26.43 8.69
N HIS A 204 23.33 27.39 9.47
CA HIS A 204 22.50 28.18 10.38
C HIS A 204 21.84 29.34 9.65
N PHE A 205 20.54 29.55 9.87
CA PHE A 205 19.80 30.67 9.31
C PHE A 205 18.66 31.10 10.23
N GLN A 206 18.14 32.31 10.01
CA GLN A 206 17.07 32.88 10.82
C GLN A 206 15.80 33.02 9.98
N ALA A 207 14.67 32.56 10.53
CA ALA A 207 13.35 32.70 9.92
C ALA A 207 12.28 32.79 11.00
N CYS A 208 11.21 33.56 10.76
CA CYS A 208 10.05 33.64 11.67
C CYS A 208 10.39 33.92 13.15
N GLY A 209 11.46 34.70 13.43
CA GLY A 209 11.91 34.98 14.81
C GLY A 209 12.65 33.82 15.51
N HIS A 210 13.06 32.80 14.76
CA HIS A 210 13.75 31.62 15.26
C HIS A 210 15.06 31.39 14.49
N GLU A 211 16.02 30.76 15.14
CA GLU A 211 17.26 30.29 14.51
C GLU A 211 17.14 28.79 14.23
N PHE A 212 17.40 28.41 12.98
CA PHE A 212 17.35 27.04 12.51
C PHE A 212 18.72 26.58 12.03
N CYS A 213 18.95 25.28 12.11
CA CYS A 213 20.03 24.60 11.44
C CYS A 213 19.47 23.68 10.35
N LEU A 214 19.96 23.85 9.12
CA LEU A 214 19.73 22.96 7.98
C LEU A 214 20.94 22.04 7.80
N PHE A 215 20.74 20.74 7.90
CA PHE A 215 21.79 19.73 7.74
C PHE A 215 21.27 18.48 7.02
N ASP A 216 22.17 17.52 6.78
CA ASP A 216 21.88 16.25 6.09
C ASP A 216 21.12 16.41 4.77
N TRP A 217 21.59 17.34 3.95
CA TRP A 217 21.11 17.48 2.59
C TRP A 217 21.65 16.34 1.73
N VAL A 218 20.77 15.48 1.24
CA VAL A 218 21.15 14.33 0.40
C VAL A 218 20.21 14.21 -0.81
N GLU A 219 20.80 13.98 -1.98
CA GLU A 219 20.07 13.66 -3.22
C GLU A 219 20.36 12.22 -3.62
N PHE A 220 19.31 11.43 -3.86
CA PHE A 220 19.41 10.11 -4.49
C PHE A 220 18.72 10.12 -5.85
N LYS A 221 19.41 9.62 -6.87
CA LYS A 221 18.86 9.44 -8.22
C LYS A 221 18.47 7.99 -8.42
N CYS A 222 17.24 7.68 -8.02
CA CYS A 222 16.74 6.32 -7.93
C CYS A 222 15.34 6.25 -8.54
N LYS A 223 15.22 5.58 -9.69
CA LYS A 223 13.92 5.33 -10.32
C LYS A 223 13.25 4.10 -9.72
N LEU A 224 12.39 4.32 -8.74
CA LEU A 224 11.70 3.23 -8.04
C LEU A 224 10.75 2.45 -8.96
N LEU A 225 10.13 3.14 -9.91
CA LEU A 225 9.16 2.60 -10.87
C LEU A 225 9.81 2.08 -12.15
N TYR A 226 11.06 2.44 -12.41
CA TYR A 226 11.79 2.02 -13.59
C TYR A 226 12.97 1.18 -13.12
N ILE A 227 12.68 -0.06 -12.72
CA ILE A 227 13.69 -1.08 -12.50
C ILE A 227 13.82 -1.85 -13.83
N PRO A 228 14.69 -1.43 -14.77
CA PRO A 228 15.13 -2.39 -15.77
C PRO A 228 15.77 -3.52 -14.96
N TRP A 229 15.31 -4.76 -15.19
CA TRP A 229 15.70 -5.98 -14.48
C TRP A 229 17.22 -6.25 -14.36
N ARG A 230 18.08 -5.37 -14.90
CA ARG A 230 19.55 -5.51 -14.94
C ARG A 230 20.34 -4.36 -14.29
N SER A 231 19.73 -3.29 -13.81
CA SER A 231 20.46 -2.29 -13.01
C SER A 231 19.74 -2.03 -11.70
N THR A 232 19.98 -2.89 -10.72
CA THR A 232 19.85 -2.46 -9.32
C THR A 232 20.88 -1.36 -9.12
N SER A 233 20.49 -0.10 -9.24
CA SER A 233 21.37 0.97 -8.80
C SER A 233 21.66 0.75 -7.32
N SER A 234 22.92 0.94 -6.93
CA SER A 234 23.38 0.94 -5.52
C SER A 234 22.57 1.88 -4.64
N ASP A 235 21.82 2.80 -5.25
CA ASP A 235 21.21 3.94 -4.58
C ASP A 235 19.85 3.57 -3.96
N VAL A 236 19.13 2.56 -4.46
CA VAL A 236 17.83 2.13 -3.89
C VAL A 236 17.99 1.70 -2.42
N PRO A 237 18.93 0.80 -2.08
CA PRO A 237 19.05 0.30 -0.72
C PRO A 237 19.65 1.36 0.21
N GLU A 238 20.55 2.21 -0.29
CA GLU A 238 21.09 3.35 0.45
C GLU A 238 20.00 4.38 0.78
N MET A 239 19.13 4.69 -0.18
CA MET A 239 17.99 5.58 0.03
C MET A 239 17.02 5.01 1.07
N PHE A 240 16.71 3.70 1.02
CA PHE A 240 15.86 3.08 2.05
C PHE A 240 16.53 3.03 3.42
N ALA A 241 17.84 2.79 3.49
CA ALA A 241 18.59 2.86 4.74
C ALA A 241 18.59 4.28 5.31
N HIS A 242 18.78 5.30 4.46
CA HIS A 242 18.70 6.70 4.86
C HIS A 242 17.31 7.05 5.41
N MET A 243 16.25 6.66 4.70
CA MET A 243 14.87 6.85 5.15
C MET A 243 14.60 6.14 6.49
N TYR A 244 15.13 4.92 6.69
CA TYR A 244 15.04 4.22 7.97
C TYR A 244 15.75 5.00 9.10
N ASN A 245 16.97 5.48 8.86
CA ASN A 245 17.75 6.22 9.85
C ASN A 245 17.07 7.53 10.27
N VAL A 246 16.39 8.20 9.33
CA VAL A 246 15.58 9.38 9.66
C VAL A 246 14.41 9.02 10.56
N LEU A 247 13.69 7.95 10.23
CA LEU A 247 12.55 7.49 11.02
C LEU A 247 12.96 7.01 12.43
N TYR A 248 14.16 6.44 12.54
CA TYR A 248 14.67 5.77 13.74
C TYR A 248 16.14 6.16 14.04
N PRO A 249 16.38 7.41 14.44
CA PRO A 249 17.73 7.91 14.68
C PRO A 249 18.36 7.17 15.85
N GLY A 250 19.60 6.71 15.65
CA GLY A 250 20.39 6.00 16.65
C GLY A 250 20.02 4.52 16.83
N GLU A 251 19.04 3.99 16.09
CA GLU A 251 18.78 2.55 16.12
C GLU A 251 19.80 1.79 15.27
N ASP A 252 20.32 0.69 15.82
CA ASP A 252 21.22 -0.20 15.09
C ASP A 252 20.47 -0.94 13.98
N ILE A 253 20.81 -0.57 12.74
CA ILE A 253 20.18 -1.07 11.53
C ILE A 253 20.37 -2.58 11.34
N THR A 254 21.41 -3.17 11.94
CA THR A 254 21.67 -4.61 11.84
C THR A 254 20.59 -5.45 12.55
N GLN A 255 19.93 -4.90 13.57
CA GLN A 255 18.88 -5.57 14.33
C GLN A 255 17.51 -5.58 13.62
N VAL A 256 17.37 -4.83 12.53
CA VAL A 256 16.07 -4.64 11.84
C VAL A 256 15.55 -5.96 11.27
N ALA A 257 16.43 -6.81 10.75
CA ALA A 257 16.03 -8.11 10.23
C ALA A 257 15.42 -9.01 11.32
N ASP A 258 16.04 -9.02 12.51
CA ASP A 258 15.57 -9.78 13.66
C ASP A 258 14.25 -9.21 14.20
N ARG A 259 14.12 -7.87 14.28
CA ARG A 259 12.87 -7.23 14.68
C ARG A 259 11.74 -7.47 13.68
N ALA A 260 12.03 -7.47 12.39
CA ALA A 260 11.02 -7.79 11.37
C ALA A 260 10.56 -9.25 11.46
N LYS A 261 11.47 -10.17 11.80
CA LYS A 261 11.16 -11.57 12.06
C LYS A 261 10.27 -11.69 13.31
N LEU A 262 10.67 -11.06 14.41
CA LEU A 262 9.92 -11.02 15.67
C LEU A 262 8.53 -10.40 15.49
N GLY A 263 8.44 -9.29 14.76
CA GLY A 263 7.19 -8.62 14.43
C GLY A 263 6.25 -9.51 13.61
N ARG A 264 6.78 -10.24 12.63
CA ARG A 264 6.00 -11.22 11.85
C ARG A 264 5.49 -12.38 12.70
N GLU A 265 6.33 -12.90 13.59
CA GLU A 265 5.95 -13.97 14.52
C GLU A 265 4.87 -13.48 15.51
N THR A 266 5.02 -12.27 16.03
CA THR A 266 4.04 -11.61 16.91
C THR A 266 2.71 -11.39 16.20
N LEU A 267 2.73 -10.83 14.98
CA LEU A 267 1.52 -10.63 14.17
C LEU A 267 0.85 -11.97 13.82
N ARG A 268 1.63 -13.01 13.52
CA ARG A 268 1.08 -14.36 13.30
C ARG A 268 0.44 -14.91 14.57
N ALA A 269 1.08 -14.77 15.73
CA ALA A 269 0.54 -15.20 17.00
C ALA A 269 -0.75 -14.46 17.36
N LEU A 270 -0.80 -13.14 17.14
CA LEU A 270 -2.01 -12.33 17.29
C LEU A 270 -3.09 -12.77 16.32
N ALA A 271 -2.78 -12.93 15.02
CA ALA A 271 -3.75 -13.41 14.04
C ALA A 271 -4.33 -14.78 14.40
N VAL A 272 -3.51 -15.71 14.89
CA VAL A 272 -3.98 -17.01 15.40
C VAL A 272 -4.86 -16.85 16.63
N LYS A 273 -4.47 -16.00 17.59
CA LYS A 273 -5.26 -15.71 18.79
C LYS A 273 -6.63 -15.11 18.44
N TRP A 274 -6.70 -14.25 17.43
CA TRP A 274 -7.93 -13.63 16.93
C TRP A 274 -8.77 -14.59 16.08
N ALA A 275 -8.14 -15.40 15.22
CA ALA A 275 -8.84 -16.33 14.35
C ALA A 275 -9.43 -17.51 15.13
N LYS A 276 -8.76 -17.96 16.20
CA LYS A 276 -9.20 -19.12 17.00
C LYS A 276 -10.66 -19.03 17.47
N PRO A 277 -11.12 -17.96 18.18
CA PRO A 277 -12.52 -17.87 18.60
C PRO A 277 -13.48 -17.84 17.40
N VAL A 278 -13.17 -17.09 16.34
CA VAL A 278 -14.02 -17.02 15.14
C VAL A 278 -14.18 -18.38 14.48
N ILE A 279 -13.08 -19.14 14.35
CA ILE A 279 -13.10 -20.49 13.78
C ILE A 279 -13.89 -21.42 14.71
N THR A 280 -13.68 -21.34 16.03
CA THR A 280 -14.43 -22.16 17.00
C THR A 280 -15.94 -21.87 16.92
N ASP A 281 -16.34 -20.60 16.84
CA ASP A 281 -17.75 -20.19 16.72
C ASP A 281 -18.38 -20.65 15.40
N MET A 282 -17.62 -20.60 14.30
CA MET A 282 -18.09 -21.14 13.02
C MET A 282 -18.30 -22.66 13.08
N VAL A 283 -17.37 -23.39 13.71
CA VAL A 283 -17.47 -24.85 13.85
C VAL A 283 -18.61 -25.26 14.78
N THR A 284 -18.81 -24.56 15.91
CA THR A 284 -19.94 -24.83 16.80
C THR A 284 -21.27 -24.49 16.12
N SER A 285 -21.35 -23.38 15.39
CA SER A 285 -22.55 -23.03 14.60
C SER A 285 -22.87 -24.10 13.55
N GLN A 286 -21.85 -24.65 12.89
CA GLN A 286 -22.04 -25.73 11.93
C GLN A 286 -22.51 -27.02 12.60
N ASN A 287 -21.88 -27.43 13.71
CA ASN A 287 -22.29 -28.62 14.45
C ASN A 287 -23.74 -28.53 14.97
N VAL A 288 -24.18 -27.34 15.40
CA VAL A 288 -25.57 -27.09 15.80
C VAL A 288 -26.53 -27.24 14.62
N LYS A 289 -26.17 -26.72 13.43
CA LYS A 289 -26.98 -26.92 12.22
C LYS A 289 -27.08 -28.39 11.84
N ASP A 290 -25.98 -29.14 11.94
CA ASP A 290 -25.95 -30.56 11.62
C ASP A 290 -26.81 -31.37 12.61
N LEU A 291 -26.81 -31.00 13.90
CA LEU A 291 -27.69 -31.58 14.92
C LEU A 291 -29.18 -31.28 14.64
N ILE A 292 -29.53 -30.03 14.36
CA ILE A 292 -30.91 -29.63 14.03
C ILE A 292 -31.39 -30.38 12.78
N THR A 293 -30.52 -30.51 11.78
CA THR A 293 -30.84 -31.24 10.54
C THR A 293 -31.11 -32.72 10.84
N LYS A 294 -30.30 -33.35 11.70
CA LYS A 294 -30.53 -34.73 12.14
C LYS A 294 -31.82 -34.91 12.94
N GLU A 295 -32.14 -33.99 13.86
CA GLU A 295 -33.38 -34.03 14.63
C GLU A 295 -34.62 -33.86 13.73
N GLN A 296 -34.58 -32.97 12.74
CA GLN A 296 -35.67 -32.78 11.79
C GLN A 296 -35.91 -34.03 10.93
N VAL A 297 -34.85 -34.69 10.46
CA VAL A 297 -34.96 -35.96 9.74
C VAL A 297 -35.57 -37.06 10.62
N GLN A 298 -35.21 -37.09 11.91
CA GLN A 298 -35.71 -38.10 12.84
C GLN A 298 -37.19 -37.85 13.22
N GLN A 299 -37.60 -36.60 13.45
CA GLN A 299 -39.01 -36.27 13.68
C GLN A 299 -39.89 -36.57 12.47
N ALA A 300 -39.41 -36.28 11.24
CA ALA A 300 -40.12 -36.67 10.02
C ALA A 300 -40.25 -38.19 9.86
N SER A 301 -39.35 -38.98 10.46
CA SER A 301 -39.44 -40.44 10.48
C SER A 301 -40.38 -40.99 11.56
N GLU A 302 -40.59 -40.28 12.68
CA GLU A 302 -41.42 -40.74 13.79
C GLU A 302 -42.91 -40.36 13.62
N ASP A 303 -43.22 -39.29 12.89
CA ASP A 303 -44.59 -38.80 12.69
C ASP A 303 -45.42 -39.58 11.66
N GLY A 304 -44.95 -40.76 11.26
CA GLY A 304 -45.81 -41.86 10.79
C GLY A 304 -46.94 -41.47 9.84
N ALA A 305 -46.65 -40.76 8.75
CA ALA A 305 -47.55 -40.72 7.62
C ALA A 305 -47.35 -42.03 6.83
N ASP A 306 -48.33 -42.92 6.93
CA ASP A 306 -48.51 -44.10 6.09
C ASP A 306 -48.56 -43.66 4.60
N VAL A 307 -47.39 -43.56 3.97
CA VAL A 307 -47.24 -43.31 2.54
C VAL A 307 -46.84 -44.62 1.90
N GLN A 308 -47.76 -45.16 1.09
CA GLN A 308 -47.58 -46.36 0.27
C GLN A 308 -46.23 -46.37 -0.48
N PRO A 309 -45.60 -47.56 -0.65
CA PRO A 309 -44.38 -47.69 -1.42
C PRO A 309 -44.73 -47.63 -2.93
N GLY A 310 -44.62 -46.43 -3.49
CA GLY A 310 -44.78 -46.20 -4.93
C GLY A 310 -43.78 -45.17 -5.41
N MET A 311 -42.79 -45.63 -6.17
CA MET A 311 -41.73 -44.88 -6.87
C MET A 311 -40.59 -44.30 -6.01
N GLU A 312 -39.55 -45.12 -5.86
CA GLU A 312 -38.17 -44.72 -5.66
C GLU A 312 -37.71 -43.76 -6.78
N ALA A 313 -37.74 -42.45 -6.54
CA ALA A 313 -36.99 -41.44 -7.30
C ALA A 313 -37.08 -40.06 -6.61
N GLY A 314 -36.44 -39.89 -5.44
CA GLY A 314 -36.48 -38.61 -4.73
C GLY A 314 -35.31 -38.30 -3.79
N GLY A 315 -34.67 -39.32 -3.21
CA GLY A 315 -33.65 -39.13 -2.16
C GLY A 315 -32.31 -38.51 -2.62
N HIS A 316 -32.00 -38.52 -3.92
CA HIS A 316 -30.75 -37.93 -4.40
C HIS A 316 -30.78 -36.40 -4.59
N ARG A 317 -31.96 -35.77 -4.53
CA ARG A 317 -32.08 -34.35 -4.90
C ARG A 317 -31.75 -33.37 -3.77
N GLU A 318 -31.85 -33.79 -2.51
CA GLU A 318 -31.60 -32.92 -1.35
C GLU A 318 -30.12 -32.88 -0.94
N GLU A 319 -29.41 -34.01 -1.02
CA GLU A 319 -27.95 -34.05 -0.88
C GLU A 319 -27.24 -33.29 -2.02
N ASP A 320 -27.79 -33.34 -3.24
CA ASP A 320 -27.32 -32.53 -4.36
C ASP A 320 -27.53 -31.02 -4.12
N LEU A 321 -28.65 -30.62 -3.50
CA LEU A 321 -28.90 -29.21 -3.16
C LEU A 321 -28.02 -28.70 -2.01
N ALA A 322 -27.71 -29.55 -1.02
CA ALA A 322 -26.75 -29.22 0.03
C ALA A 322 -25.33 -29.05 -0.54
N SER A 323 -24.91 -29.94 -1.43
CA SER A 323 -23.63 -29.84 -2.15
C SER A 323 -23.58 -28.60 -3.05
N ILE A 324 -24.66 -28.28 -3.78
CA ILE A 324 -24.77 -27.06 -4.59
C ILE A 324 -24.72 -25.80 -3.69
N ARG A 325 -25.33 -25.83 -2.51
CA ARG A 325 -25.31 -24.71 -1.55
C ARG A 325 -23.92 -24.50 -0.93
N GLU A 326 -23.20 -25.56 -0.60
CA GLU A 326 -21.81 -25.48 -0.12
C GLU A 326 -20.87 -24.96 -1.20
N VAL A 327 -20.99 -25.46 -2.43
CA VAL A 327 -20.24 -24.95 -3.58
C VAL A 327 -20.58 -23.48 -3.85
N TRP A 328 -21.84 -23.09 -3.76
CA TRP A 328 -22.26 -21.70 -3.92
C TRP A 328 -21.73 -20.79 -2.81
N LEU A 329 -21.76 -21.22 -1.54
CA LEU A 329 -21.19 -20.47 -0.43
C LEU A 329 -19.66 -20.38 -0.52
N MET A 330 -18.97 -21.41 -1.03
CA MET A 330 -17.53 -21.36 -1.27
C MET A 330 -17.18 -20.42 -2.43
N ILE A 331 -18.02 -20.37 -3.48
CA ILE A 331 -17.91 -19.40 -4.57
C ILE A 331 -18.16 -17.98 -4.04
N VAL A 332 -19.21 -17.75 -3.24
CA VAL A 332 -19.54 -16.43 -2.67
C VAL A 332 -18.50 -15.97 -1.66
N ALA A 333 -17.98 -16.86 -0.81
CA ALA A 333 -16.89 -16.56 0.11
C ALA A 333 -15.60 -16.24 -0.67
N GLY A 334 -15.28 -17.02 -1.71
CA GLY A 334 -14.19 -16.72 -2.63
C GLY A 334 -14.39 -15.38 -3.35
N PHE A 335 -15.63 -15.05 -3.71
CA PHE A 335 -16.02 -13.78 -4.30
C PHE A 335 -15.81 -12.63 -3.32
N ILE A 336 -16.27 -12.73 -2.07
CA ILE A 336 -16.10 -11.70 -1.03
C ILE A 336 -14.60 -11.50 -0.70
N PHE A 337 -13.84 -12.59 -0.62
CA PHE A 337 -12.39 -12.53 -0.32
C PHE A 337 -11.59 -11.91 -1.47
N THR A 338 -11.99 -12.15 -2.72
CA THR A 338 -11.40 -11.49 -3.89
C THR A 338 -11.93 -10.06 -4.09
N TYR A 339 -13.17 -9.77 -3.69
CA TYR A 339 -13.78 -8.44 -3.73
C TYR A 339 -13.00 -7.42 -2.89
N ARG A 340 -12.57 -7.85 -1.69
CA ARG A 340 -11.88 -6.99 -0.73
C ARG A 340 -10.49 -6.51 -1.19
N ASN A 341 -9.79 -7.29 -2.02
CA ASN A 341 -8.40 -6.99 -2.40
C ASN A 341 -8.20 -6.64 -3.88
N SER A 342 -9.13 -6.97 -4.78
CA SER A 342 -8.92 -6.86 -6.22
C SER A 342 -10.19 -6.57 -7.04
N TRP A 343 -11.06 -5.66 -6.58
CA TRP A 343 -12.31 -5.24 -7.27
C TRP A 343 -12.16 -5.03 -8.79
N ARG A 344 -11.06 -4.43 -9.25
CA ARG A 344 -10.82 -4.14 -10.68
C ARG A 344 -10.55 -5.39 -11.51
N MET A 345 -9.88 -6.39 -10.93
CA MET A 345 -9.56 -7.64 -11.63
C MET A 345 -10.82 -8.50 -11.82
N MET A 346 -11.75 -8.42 -10.86
CA MET A 346 -13.05 -9.08 -10.96
C MET A 346 -13.93 -8.44 -12.03
N TRP A 347 -13.93 -7.10 -12.15
CA TRP A 347 -14.60 -6.43 -13.27
C TRP A 347 -14.04 -6.86 -14.62
N ALA A 348 -12.72 -6.92 -14.77
CA ALA A 348 -12.10 -7.38 -16.01
C ALA A 348 -12.49 -8.83 -16.34
N VAL A 349 -12.46 -9.74 -15.37
CA VAL A 349 -12.84 -11.15 -15.59
C VAL A 349 -14.33 -11.29 -15.88
N SER A 350 -15.20 -10.60 -15.13
CA SER A 350 -16.64 -10.62 -15.36
C SER A 350 -16.99 -10.05 -16.74
N PHE A 351 -16.37 -8.94 -17.13
CA PHE A 351 -16.56 -8.35 -18.45
C PHE A 351 -16.05 -9.26 -19.57
N CYS A 352 -14.90 -9.92 -19.39
CA CYS A 352 -14.41 -10.94 -20.32
C CYS A 352 -15.40 -12.11 -20.45
N VAL A 353 -15.98 -12.59 -19.35
CA VAL A 353 -16.98 -13.68 -19.38
C VAL A 353 -18.24 -13.22 -20.11
N VAL A 354 -18.77 -12.03 -19.82
CA VAL A 354 -19.95 -11.48 -20.51
C VAL A 354 -19.70 -11.31 -22.00
N ILE A 355 -18.53 -10.77 -22.38
CA ILE A 355 -18.14 -10.65 -23.80
C ILE A 355 -18.12 -12.03 -24.45
N THR A 356 -17.47 -13.01 -23.84
CA THR A 356 -17.22 -14.30 -24.48
C THR A 356 -18.47 -15.18 -24.53
N VAL A 357 -19.32 -15.14 -23.51
CA VAL A 357 -20.47 -16.05 -23.36
C VAL A 357 -21.76 -15.44 -23.91
N VAL A 358 -21.93 -14.11 -23.85
CA VAL A 358 -23.19 -13.45 -24.20
C VAL A 358 -23.05 -12.64 -25.50
N ILE A 359 -22.06 -11.75 -25.55
CA ILE A 359 -21.93 -10.82 -26.67
C ILE A 359 -21.39 -11.52 -27.92
N LEU A 360 -20.33 -12.33 -27.78
CA LEU A 360 -19.68 -12.99 -28.91
C LEU A 360 -20.65 -13.94 -29.65
N PRO A 361 -21.44 -14.81 -28.98
CA PRO A 361 -22.42 -15.63 -29.69
C PRO A 361 -23.53 -14.82 -30.33
N GLY A 362 -23.99 -13.73 -29.68
CA GLY A 362 -24.97 -12.81 -30.26
C GLY A 362 -24.48 -12.12 -31.53
N VAL A 363 -23.22 -11.68 -31.54
CA VAL A 363 -22.58 -11.08 -32.73
C VAL A 363 -22.38 -12.12 -33.84
N ILE A 364 -22.01 -13.36 -33.50
CA ILE A 364 -21.88 -14.45 -34.47
C ILE A 364 -23.23 -14.79 -35.10
N ALA A 365 -24.31 -14.81 -34.32
CA ALA A 365 -25.66 -15.06 -34.81
C ALA A 365 -26.18 -13.97 -35.77
N LEU A 366 -25.66 -12.74 -35.67
CA LEU A 366 -26.03 -11.62 -36.54
C LEU A 366 -25.16 -11.51 -37.80
N LEU A 367 -24.09 -12.32 -37.92
CA LEU A 367 -23.21 -12.27 -39.08
C LEU A 367 -23.81 -13.04 -40.28
N PRO A 368 -23.63 -12.53 -41.51
CA PRO A 368 -24.01 -13.27 -42.72
C PRO A 368 -23.34 -14.64 -42.75
N THR A 369 -24.07 -15.69 -43.15
CA THR A 369 -23.65 -17.11 -43.10
C THR A 369 -22.27 -17.38 -43.69
N ARG A 370 -21.84 -16.64 -44.72
CA ARG A 370 -20.50 -16.77 -45.31
C ARG A 370 -19.36 -16.35 -44.37
N ARG A 371 -19.60 -15.39 -43.46
CA ARG A 371 -18.60 -14.93 -42.48
C ARG A 371 -18.64 -15.78 -41.20
N ALA A 372 -19.81 -16.28 -40.81
CA ALA A 372 -19.95 -17.20 -39.68
C ALA A 372 -19.13 -18.49 -39.89
N ALA A 373 -19.22 -19.11 -41.07
CA ALA A 373 -18.47 -20.33 -41.39
C ALA A 373 -16.93 -20.14 -41.34
N TYR A 374 -16.44 -18.94 -41.66
CA TYR A 374 -15.01 -18.63 -41.56
C TYR A 374 -14.56 -18.48 -40.09
N LEU A 375 -15.41 -17.89 -39.25
CA LEU A 375 -15.15 -17.75 -37.81
C LEU A 375 -15.22 -19.09 -37.08
N ASP A 376 -16.18 -19.96 -37.41
CA ASP A 376 -16.27 -21.30 -36.83
C ASP A 376 -15.00 -22.10 -37.12
N GLY A 377 -14.52 -22.10 -38.36
CA GLY A 377 -13.25 -22.75 -38.70
C GLY A 377 -12.01 -22.13 -38.06
N ALA A 378 -12.07 -20.86 -37.61
CA ALA A 378 -11.00 -20.25 -36.83
C ALA A 378 -11.09 -20.63 -35.35
N LEU A 379 -12.31 -20.69 -34.79
CA LEU A 379 -12.56 -21.11 -33.41
C LEU A 379 -12.21 -22.57 -33.19
N ASP A 380 -12.53 -23.46 -34.14
CA ASP A 380 -12.15 -24.87 -34.08
C ASP A 380 -10.62 -25.04 -34.05
N ARG A 381 -9.87 -24.25 -34.83
CA ARG A 381 -8.40 -24.27 -34.79
C ARG A 381 -7.83 -23.79 -33.45
N VAL A 382 -8.50 -22.83 -32.80
CA VAL A 382 -8.12 -22.39 -31.46
C VAL A 382 -8.46 -23.47 -30.42
N ALA A 383 -9.62 -24.10 -30.53
CA ALA A 383 -10.04 -25.19 -29.66
C ALA A 383 -9.07 -26.40 -29.75
N ASP A 384 -8.67 -26.77 -30.97
CA ASP A 384 -7.67 -27.80 -31.22
C ASP A 384 -6.30 -27.44 -30.66
N TYR A 385 -5.88 -26.19 -30.80
CA TYR A 385 -4.61 -25.72 -30.24
C TYR A 385 -4.60 -25.78 -28.70
N VAL A 386 -5.70 -25.36 -28.06
CA VAL A 386 -5.86 -25.41 -26.60
C VAL A 386 -5.94 -26.84 -26.09
N SER A 387 -6.68 -27.71 -26.78
CA SER A 387 -6.82 -29.13 -26.41
C SER A 387 -5.48 -29.86 -26.54
N HIS A 388 -4.71 -29.60 -27.61
CA HIS A 388 -3.38 -30.17 -27.81
C HIS A 388 -2.40 -29.74 -26.70
N ARG A 389 -2.39 -28.45 -26.34
CA ARG A 389 -1.53 -27.92 -25.27
C ARG A 389 -1.86 -28.49 -23.89
N SER A 390 -3.15 -28.73 -23.61
CA SER A 390 -3.58 -29.36 -22.36
C SER A 390 -3.13 -30.82 -22.27
N ARG A 391 -3.16 -31.58 -23.38
CA ARG A 391 -2.64 -32.95 -23.46
C ARG A 391 -1.12 -33.00 -23.24
N SER A 392 -0.36 -32.06 -23.82
CA SER A 392 1.10 -31.98 -23.60
C SER A 392 1.45 -31.70 -22.14
N ARG A 393 0.69 -30.82 -21.46
CA ARG A 393 0.90 -30.54 -20.02
C ARG A 393 0.56 -31.73 -19.13
N ARG A 394 -0.50 -32.49 -19.44
CA ARG A 394 -0.81 -33.73 -18.71
C ARG A 394 0.28 -34.78 -18.88
N ARG A 395 0.85 -34.93 -20.09
CA ARG A 395 1.99 -35.84 -20.32
C ARG A 395 3.25 -35.44 -19.55
N LEU A 396 3.55 -34.14 -19.47
CA LEU A 396 4.67 -33.63 -18.67
C LEU A 396 4.44 -33.81 -17.15
N ALA A 397 3.21 -33.61 -16.67
CA ALA A 397 2.87 -33.83 -15.27
C ALA A 397 2.93 -35.32 -14.89
N VAL A 398 2.48 -36.22 -15.76
CA VAL A 398 2.58 -37.67 -15.57
C VAL A 398 4.04 -38.13 -15.63
N ALA A 399 4.85 -37.58 -16.53
CA ALA A 399 6.29 -37.89 -16.59
C ALA A 399 7.05 -37.39 -15.34
N ALA A 400 6.68 -36.23 -14.79
CA ALA A 400 7.26 -35.72 -13.55
C ALA A 400 6.84 -36.54 -12.32
N LEU A 401 5.59 -37.05 -12.29
CA LEU A 401 5.11 -37.95 -11.24
C LEU A 401 5.72 -39.36 -11.32
N ALA A 402 6.14 -39.82 -12.50
CA ALA A 402 6.82 -41.10 -12.68
C ALA A 402 8.34 -41.03 -12.38
N ALA A 403 8.89 -39.82 -12.21
CA ALA A 403 10.30 -39.59 -11.92
C ALA A 403 10.58 -39.34 -10.42
N VAL A 404 9.53 -39.34 -9.59
CA VAL A 404 9.57 -39.34 -8.12
C VAL A 404 9.23 -40.74 -7.66
#